data_AF-A0A2T4ALH5-F1
#
_entry.id   AF-A0A2T4ALH5-F1
#
_cell.length_a   1.000
_cell.length_b   1.000
_cell.length_c   1.000
_cell.angle_alpha   90.00
_cell.angle_beta   90.00
_cell.angle_gamma   90.00
#
_symmetry.space_group_name_H-M   'P 1'
#
loop_
_entity.id
_entity.type
_entity.pdbx_description
1 polymer ?
#
loop_
_entity_poly.entity_id
_entity_poly.type
_entity_poly.pdbx_seq_one_letter_code
_entity_poly.pdbx_strand_id
1 'polypeptide(L)'
;MDVHLLVYDLSQGLARQMSMGLLGFQLDAIYHTSIELQGREYVYDGGIISIVPGSSHLGQPLERLHLGKTNLPMDVIGDYLESIRSIFTIEAYDLFRHNCNNFTDAFSNFLLGKGIPSHIAQMPQAVLDSPFGRMLMPQLTQGVNASRQNGSILGLQQSSQPIAPVKAASSVKNVTSQSELSALLDQAKTSCAVVYFTSATCAPCKMLYPLYDQLAEEFAGKATLIKIDIAQPQASLVASQYSISATPTFVTFLKGEQENRWSGADQAALRGNVQLLVQMAHPSHPHEKLRLPTFANPNSKPVLFGKVPPMQKLMAKMGAEISNRPEVEHLRRFIEDRTKGEALDAVLPNMGHMASFLQESVTKMPIDTLFTIVDLFRCALLDPRVSGYFAEEASHRTVVSILNTVNEQSECPYALRLVTLQMACNFFSTPLFPDEILRNEHLRAPITRLISTSFLDDGHSNTRVAASSLLFNIALTDRKSRLGEAKPSLPDEDLIELAASVVEAIAQEEASAEALQGMLSALGHLVYFTNLQGELADLLRALDAEGTVLAKKKAFPKEALVTEVGSELLGKGLRAP
;
A
#
# COMPACT_ATOMS: atom_id res chain seq x y z
N MET A 1 8.48 13.76 -19.77
CA MET A 1 7.77 14.81 -19.01
C MET A 1 8.75 15.95 -18.75
N ASP A 2 8.32 17.19 -18.93
CA ASP A 2 9.16 18.36 -18.61
C ASP A 2 9.21 18.59 -17.09
N VAL A 3 10.40 18.81 -16.57
CA VAL A 3 10.69 19.06 -15.15
C VAL A 3 11.10 20.52 -15.01
N HIS A 4 10.36 21.27 -14.19
CA HIS A 4 10.68 22.68 -13.90
C HIS A 4 10.98 22.85 -12.41
N LEU A 5 11.93 23.73 -12.11
CA LEU A 5 12.26 24.19 -10.78
C LEU A 5 11.55 25.54 -10.56
N LEU A 6 10.72 25.62 -9.53
CA LEU A 6 10.10 26.85 -9.10
C LEU A 6 10.92 27.42 -7.94
N VAL A 7 11.30 28.69 -8.05
CA VAL A 7 12.12 29.40 -7.06
C VAL A 7 11.29 30.53 -6.46
N TYR A 8 11.24 30.59 -5.14
CA TYR A 8 10.51 31.59 -4.35
C TYR A 8 11.46 32.36 -3.44
N ASP A 9 11.16 33.63 -3.18
CA ASP A 9 11.87 34.44 -2.20
C ASP A 9 11.04 34.60 -0.92
N LEU A 10 11.45 33.92 0.16
CA LEU A 10 10.78 34.01 1.46
C LEU A 10 10.95 35.39 2.12
N SER A 11 11.93 36.19 1.68
CA SER A 11 12.21 37.51 2.24
C SER A 11 11.42 38.65 1.58
N GLN A 12 10.72 38.37 0.47
CA GLN A 12 10.00 39.37 -0.33
C GLN A 12 10.86 40.61 -0.67
N GLY A 13 12.14 40.40 -1.01
CA GLY A 13 13.09 41.45 -1.36
C GLY A 13 13.86 42.08 -0.18
N LEU A 14 13.55 41.72 1.06
CA LEU A 14 14.27 42.23 2.25
C LEU A 14 15.70 41.69 2.31
N ALA A 15 15.95 40.44 1.89
CA ALA A 15 17.29 39.88 1.89
C ALA A 15 18.24 40.72 1.03
N ARG A 16 17.80 41.09 -0.18
CA ARG A 16 18.57 41.92 -1.11
C ARG A 16 18.98 43.28 -0.53
N GLN A 17 18.14 43.87 0.32
CA GLN A 17 18.38 45.19 0.91
C GLN A 17 19.28 45.13 2.15
N MET A 18 19.22 44.04 2.91
CA MET A 18 19.81 43.97 4.26
C MET A 18 21.02 43.05 4.37
N SER A 19 21.21 42.09 3.44
CA SER A 19 22.22 41.04 3.56
C SER A 19 23.64 41.59 3.64
N MET A 20 23.99 42.62 2.86
CA MET A 20 25.34 43.21 2.86
C MET A 20 25.72 43.82 4.20
N GLY A 21 24.75 44.46 4.88
CA GLY A 21 24.98 45.07 6.19
C GLY A 21 25.02 44.06 7.34
N LEU A 22 24.31 42.94 7.21
CA LEU A 22 24.14 41.95 8.28
C LEU A 22 25.09 40.75 8.15
N LEU A 23 25.19 40.15 6.97
CA LEU A 23 25.94 38.92 6.71
C LEU A 23 27.34 39.20 6.14
N GLY A 24 27.61 40.43 5.69
CA GLY A 24 28.87 40.82 5.07
C GLY A 24 29.03 40.36 3.61
N PHE A 25 27.97 39.81 3.01
CA PHE A 25 27.90 39.46 1.59
C PHE A 25 26.50 39.68 1.01
N GLN A 26 26.40 39.83 -0.30
CA GLN A 26 25.16 40.11 -1.00
C GLN A 26 24.38 38.80 -1.21
N LEU A 27 23.13 38.78 -0.78
CA LEU A 27 22.22 37.64 -0.87
C LEU A 27 20.91 38.18 -1.45
N ASP A 28 20.59 37.78 -2.68
CA ASP A 28 19.50 38.41 -3.44
C ASP A 28 18.10 38.00 -2.98
N ALA A 29 17.95 36.80 -2.40
CA ALA A 29 16.68 36.26 -1.91
C ALA A 29 16.92 35.11 -0.92
N ILE A 30 15.97 34.88 -0.01
CA ILE A 30 15.96 33.64 0.78
C ILE A 30 15.26 32.57 -0.07
N TYR A 31 16.05 31.77 -0.77
CA TYR A 31 15.55 30.83 -1.75
C TYR A 31 14.81 29.65 -1.12
N HIS A 32 13.55 29.50 -1.50
CA HIS A 32 12.75 28.29 -1.31
C HIS A 32 12.46 27.69 -2.69
N THR A 33 12.55 26.37 -2.80
CA THR A 33 12.38 25.68 -4.09
C THR A 33 11.41 24.51 -4.03
N SER A 34 10.77 24.26 -5.17
CA SER A 34 9.89 23.13 -5.41
C SER A 34 10.03 22.63 -6.86
N ILE A 35 9.60 21.39 -7.11
CA ILE A 35 9.62 20.79 -8.46
C ILE A 35 8.22 20.76 -9.04
N GLU A 36 8.04 21.32 -10.23
CA GLU A 36 6.84 21.20 -11.03
C GLU A 36 6.98 20.06 -12.05
N LEU A 37 6.03 19.12 -12.00
CA LEU A 37 5.91 18.00 -12.93
C LEU A 37 4.44 17.80 -13.29
N GLN A 38 4.13 17.78 -14.59
CA GLN A 38 2.76 17.58 -15.12
C GLN A 38 1.69 18.51 -14.49
N GLY A 39 2.04 19.78 -14.23
CA GLY A 39 1.11 20.76 -13.65
C GLY A 39 0.86 20.61 -12.15
N ARG A 40 1.65 19.78 -11.46
CA ARG A 40 1.67 19.67 -9.99
C ARG A 40 3.03 20.10 -9.46
N GLU A 41 3.00 20.85 -8.37
CA GLU A 41 4.16 21.30 -7.62
C GLU A 41 4.38 20.36 -6.43
N TYR A 42 5.60 19.83 -6.29
CA TYR A 42 6.02 18.98 -5.19
C TYR A 42 7.00 19.74 -4.30
N VAL A 43 6.67 19.84 -3.02
CA VAL A 43 7.43 20.63 -2.05
C VAL A 43 7.49 19.92 -0.71
N TYR A 44 8.56 20.18 0.05
CA TYR A 44 8.75 19.63 1.38
C TYR A 44 8.43 20.68 2.44
N ASP A 45 7.38 20.46 3.22
CA ASP A 45 6.93 21.40 4.26
C ASP A 45 6.56 20.66 5.56
N GLY A 46 7.58 20.12 6.24
CA GLY A 46 7.38 19.16 7.34
C GLY A 46 6.85 17.80 6.87
N GLY A 47 6.76 17.61 5.55
CA GLY A 47 6.30 16.40 4.87
C GLY A 47 6.27 16.69 3.37
N ILE A 48 6.36 15.67 2.54
CA ILE A 48 6.23 15.84 1.09
C ILE A 48 4.76 16.11 0.78
N ILE A 49 4.49 17.27 0.19
CA ILE A 49 3.16 17.71 -0.21
C ILE A 49 3.14 18.01 -1.71
N SER A 50 1.95 17.90 -2.30
CA SER A 50 1.70 18.28 -3.69
C SER A 50 0.62 19.35 -3.74
N ILE A 51 0.90 20.45 -4.43
CA ILE A 51 0.00 21.60 -4.59
C ILE A 51 -0.09 22.00 -6.07
N VAL A 52 -1.04 22.86 -6.42
CA VAL A 52 -1.09 23.47 -7.74
C VAL A 52 -0.07 24.61 -7.79
N PRO A 53 0.77 24.72 -8.83
CA PRO A 53 1.76 25.80 -8.94
C PRO A 53 1.15 27.18 -8.68
N GLY A 54 1.69 27.89 -7.69
CA GLY A 54 1.26 29.26 -7.33
C GLY A 54 -0.08 29.36 -6.58
N SER A 55 -0.63 28.24 -6.11
CA SER A 55 -1.82 28.22 -5.23
C SER A 55 -1.51 28.42 -3.74
N SER A 56 -0.22 28.46 -3.36
CA SER A 56 0.22 28.68 -2.00
C SER A 56 0.19 30.16 -1.60
N HIS A 57 0.23 30.42 -0.30
CA HIS A 57 0.40 31.78 0.25
C HIS A 57 1.75 32.43 -0.11
N LEU A 58 2.70 31.66 -0.66
CA LEU A 58 3.97 32.15 -1.21
C LEU A 58 3.77 32.90 -2.55
N GLY A 59 2.59 32.78 -3.17
CA GLY A 59 2.24 33.49 -4.39
C GLY A 59 2.88 32.89 -5.64
N GLN A 60 3.20 33.75 -6.62
CA GLN A 60 3.83 33.33 -7.87
C GLN A 60 5.35 33.16 -7.69
N PRO A 61 5.96 32.13 -8.32
CA PRO A 61 7.39 31.92 -8.23
C PRO A 61 8.16 33.11 -8.82
N LEU A 62 9.26 33.47 -8.18
CA LEU A 62 10.21 34.48 -8.66
C LEU A 62 10.82 34.06 -10.00
N GLU A 63 11.15 32.78 -10.11
CA GLU A 63 11.74 32.20 -11.32
C GLU A 63 11.21 30.78 -11.57
N ARG A 64 10.96 30.47 -12.84
CA ARG A 64 10.60 29.13 -13.32
C ARG A 64 11.70 28.64 -14.26
N LEU A 65 12.57 27.77 -13.74
CA LEU A 65 13.74 27.25 -14.44
C LEU A 65 13.42 25.88 -15.07
N HIS A 66 13.65 25.72 -16.37
CA HIS A 66 13.53 24.42 -17.03
C HIS A 66 14.80 23.59 -16.77
N LEU A 67 14.66 22.48 -16.04
CA LEU A 67 15.80 21.62 -15.68
C LEU A 67 16.06 20.54 -16.73
N GLY A 68 15.01 20.06 -17.42
CA GLY A 68 15.12 19.06 -18.47
C GLY A 68 13.86 18.23 -18.68
N LYS A 69 14.02 17.09 -19.37
CA LYS A 69 12.96 16.12 -19.63
C LYS A 69 13.31 14.78 -19.00
N THR A 70 12.39 14.24 -18.20
CA THR A 70 12.47 12.88 -17.66
C THR A 70 11.65 11.90 -18.49
N ASN A 71 12.16 10.68 -18.67
CA ASN A 71 11.44 9.58 -19.33
C ASN A 71 10.87 8.56 -18.31
N LEU A 72 11.06 8.81 -17.02
CA LEU A 72 10.54 7.94 -15.96
C LEU A 72 9.01 7.99 -15.95
N PRO A 73 8.32 6.85 -15.83
CA PRO A 73 6.86 6.85 -15.71
C PRO A 73 6.43 7.33 -14.30
N MET A 74 5.19 7.82 -14.18
CA MET A 74 4.70 8.50 -12.96
C MET A 74 4.54 7.57 -11.76
N ASP A 75 4.32 6.29 -11.99
CA ASP A 75 4.31 5.21 -10.99
C ASP A 75 5.68 5.10 -10.30
N VAL A 76 6.77 5.04 -11.07
CA VAL A 76 8.14 4.99 -10.55
C VAL A 76 8.50 6.26 -9.76
N ILE A 77 8.00 7.43 -10.20
CA ILE A 77 8.18 8.69 -9.49
C ILE A 77 7.37 8.69 -8.18
N GLY A 78 6.16 8.15 -8.20
CA GLY A 78 5.31 7.98 -7.01
C GLY A 78 5.95 7.06 -5.98
N ASP A 79 6.44 5.89 -6.41
CA ASP A 79 7.14 4.93 -5.55
C ASP A 79 8.40 5.54 -4.93
N TYR A 80 9.15 6.33 -5.71
CA TYR A 80 10.30 7.07 -5.20
C TYR A 80 9.88 8.08 -4.13
N LEU A 81 8.87 8.91 -4.40
CA LEU A 81 8.36 9.90 -3.44
C LEU A 81 7.88 9.23 -2.14
N GLU A 82 7.20 8.09 -2.23
CA GLU A 82 6.76 7.33 -1.05
C GLU A 82 7.95 6.75 -0.28
N SER A 83 9.00 6.28 -0.98
CA SER A 83 10.22 5.76 -0.34
C SER A 83 10.94 6.84 0.47
N ILE A 84 11.08 8.05 -0.07
CA ILE A 84 11.77 9.16 0.60
C ILE A 84 10.89 9.89 1.62
N ARG A 85 9.58 9.63 1.64
CA ARG A 85 8.64 10.18 2.63
C ARG A 85 9.00 9.80 4.07
N SER A 86 9.64 8.65 4.26
CA SER A 86 10.19 8.21 5.54
C SER A 86 11.38 9.04 6.03
N ILE A 87 12.09 9.72 5.11
CA ILE A 87 13.28 10.55 5.36
C ILE A 87 12.90 12.03 5.49
N PHE A 88 11.91 12.48 4.73
CA PHE A 88 11.41 13.86 4.72
C PHE A 88 10.17 14.00 5.61
N THR A 89 10.38 13.88 6.93
CA THR A 89 9.35 14.00 7.96
C THR A 89 9.45 15.32 8.73
N ILE A 90 8.39 15.70 9.44
CA ILE A 90 8.37 16.94 10.25
C ILE A 90 9.46 16.96 11.32
N GLU A 91 9.80 15.78 11.86
CA GLU A 91 10.82 15.58 12.88
C GLU A 91 12.23 15.77 12.31
N ALA A 92 12.45 15.30 11.08
CA ALA A 92 13.73 15.39 10.37
C ALA A 92 14.00 16.77 9.76
N TYR A 93 13.01 17.67 9.67
CA TYR A 93 13.17 18.98 9.03
C TYR A 93 14.21 19.87 9.72
N ASP A 94 15.31 20.19 9.06
CA ASP A 94 16.34 21.12 9.56
C ASP A 94 16.52 22.27 8.57
N LEU A 95 16.37 23.52 9.03
CA LEU A 95 16.46 24.73 8.21
C LEU A 95 17.77 24.81 7.40
N PHE A 96 18.88 24.32 7.93
CA PHE A 96 20.20 24.43 7.31
C PHE A 96 20.65 23.16 6.62
N ARG A 97 20.31 21.99 7.17
CA ARG A 97 20.87 20.70 6.72
C ARG A 97 19.88 19.77 6.03
N HIS A 98 18.58 19.94 6.25
CA HIS A 98 17.54 19.06 5.73
C HIS A 98 16.24 19.82 5.47
N ASN A 99 16.28 20.69 4.46
CA ASN A 99 15.20 21.62 4.11
C ASN A 99 14.62 21.35 2.71
N CYS A 100 13.75 22.24 2.25
CA CYS A 100 13.09 22.18 0.94
C CYS A 100 14.09 22.07 -0.23
N ASN A 101 15.21 22.78 -0.15
CA ASN A 101 16.22 22.77 -1.21
C ASN A 101 16.95 21.42 -1.28
N ASN A 102 17.17 20.75 -0.14
CA ASN A 102 17.74 19.40 -0.12
C ASN A 102 16.77 18.37 -0.73
N PHE A 103 15.47 18.49 -0.45
CA PHE A 103 14.44 17.66 -1.07
C PHE A 103 14.43 17.85 -2.60
N THR A 104 14.35 19.10 -3.04
CA THR A 104 14.33 19.45 -4.48
C THR A 104 15.62 19.01 -5.17
N ASP A 105 16.78 19.09 -4.52
CA ASP A 105 18.04 18.59 -5.07
C ASP A 105 18.06 17.07 -5.23
N ALA A 106 17.63 16.33 -4.20
CA ALA A 106 17.52 14.86 -4.26
C ALA A 106 16.52 14.42 -5.33
N PHE A 107 15.36 15.08 -5.40
CA PHE A 107 14.31 14.76 -6.36
C PHE A 107 14.72 15.10 -7.81
N SER A 108 15.41 16.23 -8.02
CA SER A 108 15.97 16.58 -9.33
C SER A 108 17.05 15.59 -9.78
N ASN A 109 17.93 15.17 -8.87
CA ASN A 109 18.94 14.15 -9.15
C ASN A 109 18.32 12.81 -9.55
N PHE A 110 17.22 12.41 -8.91
CA PHE A 110 16.48 11.21 -9.30
C PHE A 110 15.84 11.36 -10.70
N LEU A 111 15.21 12.49 -10.98
CA LEU A 111 14.45 12.70 -12.23
C LEU A 111 15.34 12.89 -13.45
N LEU A 112 16.50 13.56 -13.30
CA LEU A 112 17.33 14.04 -14.41
C LEU A 112 18.82 13.70 -14.28
N GLY A 113 19.26 13.13 -13.16
CA GLY A 113 20.68 12.89 -12.86
C GLY A 113 21.50 14.15 -12.58
N LYS A 114 20.82 15.29 -12.32
CA LYS A 114 21.44 16.58 -12.03
C LYS A 114 20.69 17.31 -10.92
N GLY A 115 21.43 17.94 -10.01
CA GLY A 115 20.90 18.70 -8.89
C GLY A 115 20.43 20.11 -9.27
N ILE A 116 19.99 20.87 -8.27
CA ILE A 116 19.58 22.27 -8.42
C ILE A 116 20.82 23.20 -8.52
N PRO A 117 20.68 24.45 -8.99
CA PRO A 117 21.79 25.40 -9.06
C PRO A 117 22.54 25.57 -7.73
N SER A 118 23.88 25.52 -7.79
CA SER A 118 24.75 25.49 -6.60
C SER A 118 24.58 26.69 -5.68
N HIS A 119 24.25 27.87 -6.21
CA HIS A 119 24.00 29.07 -5.42
C HIS A 119 22.76 28.96 -4.50
N ILE A 120 21.78 28.12 -4.86
CA ILE A 120 20.59 27.84 -4.02
C ILE A 120 20.93 26.77 -2.99
N ALA A 121 21.56 25.66 -3.41
CA ALA A 121 21.90 24.55 -2.53
C ALA A 121 22.90 24.94 -1.42
N GLN A 122 23.85 25.83 -1.73
CA GLN A 122 24.90 26.26 -0.79
C GLN A 122 24.51 27.49 0.05
N MET A 123 23.34 28.09 -0.20
CA MET A 123 22.88 29.29 0.51
C MET A 123 22.88 29.12 2.05
N PRO A 124 22.35 28.02 2.64
CA PRO A 124 22.33 27.88 4.09
C PRO A 124 23.74 27.81 4.71
N GLN A 125 24.68 27.19 4.01
CA GLN A 125 26.08 27.11 4.43
C GLN A 125 26.76 28.49 4.39
N ALA A 126 26.52 29.27 3.32
CA ALA A 126 27.04 30.63 3.21
C ALA A 126 26.55 31.53 4.36
N VAL A 127 25.29 31.35 4.81
CA VAL A 127 24.76 32.07 5.98
C VAL A 127 25.46 31.62 7.27
N LEU A 128 25.68 30.31 7.47
CA LEU A 128 26.38 29.77 8.65
C LEU A 128 27.88 30.16 8.71
N ASP A 129 28.49 30.45 7.58
CA ASP A 129 29.88 30.90 7.52
C ASP A 129 30.02 32.36 7.97
N SER A 130 28.93 33.14 7.99
CA SER A 130 28.93 34.51 8.51
C SER A 130 28.86 34.56 10.04
N PRO A 131 29.57 35.49 10.71
CA PRO A 131 29.49 35.66 12.16
C PRO A 131 28.07 35.95 12.67
N PHE A 132 27.29 36.70 11.90
CA PHE A 132 25.91 37.04 12.21
C PHE A 132 24.96 35.85 12.07
N GLY A 133 25.13 35.01 11.03
CA GLY A 133 24.34 33.79 10.85
C GLY A 133 24.54 32.78 11.98
N ARG A 134 25.76 32.64 12.50
CA ARG A 134 26.03 31.81 13.70
C ARG A 134 25.33 32.33 14.95
N MET A 135 25.24 33.65 15.09
CA MET A 135 24.55 34.29 16.21
C MET A 135 23.03 34.10 16.15
N LEU A 136 22.44 34.12 14.95
CA LEU A 136 21.00 33.95 14.76
C LEU A 136 20.52 32.49 14.69
N MET A 137 21.44 31.54 14.50
CA MET A 137 21.13 30.10 14.44
C MET A 137 20.14 29.61 15.51
N PRO A 138 20.33 29.88 16.82
CA PRO A 138 19.39 29.42 17.84
C PRO A 138 18.01 30.07 17.74
N GLN A 139 17.91 31.34 17.35
CA GLN A 139 16.63 32.05 17.20
C GLN A 139 15.86 31.55 15.97
N LEU A 140 16.54 31.33 14.85
CA LEU A 140 15.93 30.79 13.62
C LEU A 140 15.45 29.36 13.82
N THR A 141 16.26 28.53 14.49
CA THR A 141 15.90 27.15 14.83
C THR A 141 14.69 27.11 15.78
N GLN A 142 14.63 28.03 16.74
CA GLN A 142 13.48 28.16 17.65
C GLN A 142 12.21 28.58 16.92
N GLY A 143 12.31 29.50 15.95
CA GLY A 143 11.18 29.91 15.10
C GLY A 143 10.60 28.76 14.28
N VAL A 144 11.46 27.96 13.64
CA VAL A 144 11.04 26.76 12.89
C VAL A 144 10.42 25.71 13.81
N ASN A 145 10.98 25.52 15.02
CA ASN A 145 10.42 24.61 16.02
C ASN A 145 9.05 25.08 16.56
N ALA A 146 8.79 26.38 16.62
CA ALA A 146 7.47 26.92 16.95
C ALA A 146 6.46 26.63 15.84
N SER A 147 6.85 26.76 14.56
CA SER A 147 6.00 26.42 13.42
C SER A 147 5.66 24.92 13.36
N ARG A 148 6.57 24.03 13.81
CA ARG A 148 6.32 22.57 13.90
C ARG A 148 5.07 22.21 14.72
N GLN A 149 4.71 23.00 15.74
CA GLN A 149 3.54 22.72 16.58
C GLN A 149 2.20 22.87 15.84
N ASN A 150 2.18 23.58 14.70
CA ASN A 150 0.99 23.78 13.87
C ASN A 150 0.88 22.78 12.70
N GLY A 151 1.72 21.73 12.67
CA GLY A 151 1.67 20.65 11.67
C GLY A 151 2.42 20.92 10.35
N SER A 152 2.83 22.16 10.08
CA SER A 152 3.51 22.58 8.85
C SER A 152 4.49 23.73 9.14
N ILE A 153 5.64 23.76 8.44
CA ILE A 153 6.73 24.71 8.71
C ILE A 153 6.45 26.07 8.06
N LEU A 154 5.97 26.05 6.82
CA LEU A 154 5.65 27.21 6.00
C LEU A 154 4.15 27.50 5.94
N GLY A 155 3.29 26.59 6.39
CA GLY A 155 1.82 26.72 6.31
C GLY A 155 1.23 26.22 4.99
N LEU A 156 1.94 25.42 4.21
CA LEU A 156 1.50 24.90 2.91
C LEU A 156 0.55 23.69 3.03
N GLN A 157 0.44 23.08 4.22
CA GLN A 157 -0.52 22.00 4.48
C GLN A 157 -1.99 22.47 4.49
N GLN A 158 -2.30 23.72 4.81
CA GLN A 158 -3.69 24.22 4.77
C GLN A 158 -4.24 24.31 3.34
N SER A 159 -3.35 24.40 2.35
CA SER A 159 -3.65 24.32 0.91
C SER A 159 -3.52 22.90 0.34
N SER A 160 -3.26 21.89 1.18
CA SER A 160 -3.05 20.51 0.70
C SER A 160 -4.37 19.84 0.34
N GLN A 161 -4.42 19.25 -0.86
CA GLN A 161 -5.32 18.13 -1.12
C GLN A 161 -4.61 16.85 -0.62
N PRO A 162 -5.32 15.91 0.03
CA PRO A 162 -4.73 14.63 0.37
C PRO A 162 -4.21 13.95 -0.91
N ILE A 163 -3.01 13.37 -0.81
CA ILE A 163 -2.47 12.49 -1.86
C ILE A 163 -3.39 11.27 -1.91
N ALA A 164 -4.40 11.33 -2.78
CA ALA A 164 -5.03 10.11 -3.25
C ALA A 164 -3.95 9.29 -3.98
N PRO A 165 -3.92 7.95 -3.82
CA PRO A 165 -3.09 7.12 -4.68
C PRO A 165 -3.39 7.51 -6.12
N VAL A 166 -2.34 7.75 -6.91
CA VAL A 166 -2.48 8.05 -8.35
C VAL A 166 -2.96 6.77 -9.03
N LYS A 167 -4.24 6.45 -8.86
CA LYS A 167 -4.99 5.67 -9.84
C LYS A 167 -4.94 6.47 -11.13
N ALA A 168 -4.62 5.78 -12.22
CA ALA A 168 -4.51 6.34 -13.57
C ALA A 168 -5.57 7.43 -13.78
N ALA A 169 -5.13 8.64 -14.16
CA ALA A 169 -6.02 9.74 -14.45
C ALA A 169 -7.07 9.27 -15.46
N SER A 170 -8.29 8.95 -15.00
CA SER A 170 -9.42 8.79 -15.90
C SER A 170 -9.91 10.18 -16.22
N SER A 171 -9.25 10.78 -17.20
CA SER A 171 -9.84 11.90 -17.94
C SER A 171 -11.14 11.43 -18.58
N VAL A 172 -12.09 12.36 -18.68
CA VAL A 172 -13.31 12.18 -19.47
C VAL A 172 -12.92 11.67 -20.87
N LYS A 173 -13.53 10.56 -21.28
CA LYS A 173 -13.26 9.96 -22.59
C LYS A 173 -14.03 10.72 -23.66
N ASN A 174 -13.34 11.53 -24.45
CA ASN A 174 -13.94 12.24 -25.57
C ASN A 174 -14.06 11.30 -26.77
N VAL A 175 -15.28 11.00 -27.18
CA VAL A 175 -15.57 10.00 -28.21
C VAL A 175 -16.20 10.69 -29.42
N THR A 176 -15.75 10.28 -30.60
CA THR A 176 -16.26 10.82 -31.88
C THR A 176 -16.84 9.76 -32.80
N SER A 177 -16.68 8.46 -32.47
CA SER A 177 -17.09 7.35 -33.33
C SER A 177 -17.90 6.30 -32.57
N GLN A 178 -18.76 5.58 -33.30
CA GLN A 178 -19.58 4.52 -32.71
C GLN A 178 -18.75 3.34 -32.21
N SER A 179 -17.68 2.96 -32.92
CA SER A 179 -16.81 1.86 -32.53
C SER A 179 -16.10 2.12 -31.20
N GLU A 180 -15.62 3.35 -31.00
CA GLU A 180 -14.98 3.76 -29.76
C GLU A 180 -15.99 3.80 -28.59
N LEU A 181 -17.20 4.31 -28.84
CA LEU A 181 -18.27 4.28 -27.83
C LEU A 181 -18.60 2.84 -27.44
N SER A 182 -18.77 1.93 -28.41
CA SER A 182 -19.05 0.52 -28.12
C SER A 182 -17.93 -0.13 -27.32
N ALA A 183 -16.66 0.14 -27.64
CA ALA A 183 -15.53 -0.42 -26.91
C ALA A 183 -15.50 0.05 -25.44
N LEU A 184 -15.80 1.33 -25.18
CA LEU A 184 -15.88 1.85 -23.81
C LEU A 184 -17.08 1.30 -23.04
N LEU A 185 -18.24 1.16 -23.68
CA LEU A 185 -19.40 0.55 -23.06
C LEU A 185 -19.18 -0.94 -22.78
N ASP A 186 -18.48 -1.65 -23.66
CA ASP A 186 -18.07 -3.04 -23.46
C ASP A 186 -17.12 -3.17 -22.27
N GLN A 187 -16.15 -2.27 -22.13
CA GLN A 187 -15.26 -2.20 -20.95
C GLN A 187 -16.02 -1.92 -19.66
N ALA A 188 -17.14 -1.17 -19.72
CA ALA A 188 -17.96 -0.82 -18.57
C ALA A 188 -19.05 -1.86 -18.23
N LYS A 189 -19.11 -3.02 -18.91
CA LYS A 189 -20.11 -4.07 -18.65
C LYS A 189 -20.06 -4.67 -17.25
N THR A 190 -18.92 -4.60 -16.58
CA THR A 190 -18.77 -5.05 -15.18
C THR A 190 -18.98 -3.92 -14.17
N SER A 191 -19.22 -2.68 -14.63
CA SER A 191 -19.40 -1.49 -13.80
C SER A 191 -20.53 -0.59 -14.35
N CYS A 192 -20.23 0.68 -14.62
CA CYS A 192 -21.17 1.64 -15.20
C CYS A 192 -20.46 2.69 -16.07
N ALA A 193 -21.25 3.30 -16.96
CA ALA A 193 -20.80 4.41 -17.79
C ALA A 193 -21.83 5.53 -17.86
N VAL A 194 -21.35 6.75 -18.06
CA VAL A 194 -22.18 7.94 -18.26
C VAL A 194 -21.75 8.57 -19.58
N VAL A 195 -22.69 8.76 -20.49
CA VAL A 195 -22.45 9.42 -21.78
C VAL A 195 -23.07 10.80 -21.75
N TYR A 196 -22.23 11.81 -21.85
CA TYR A 196 -22.62 13.21 -21.94
C TYR A 196 -22.59 13.68 -23.39
N PHE A 197 -23.77 13.80 -23.99
CA PHE A 197 -23.96 14.46 -25.28
C PHE A 197 -24.00 15.98 -25.09
N THR A 198 -23.02 16.66 -25.68
CA THR A 198 -22.76 18.09 -25.52
C THR A 198 -22.59 18.80 -26.85
N SER A 199 -22.44 20.12 -26.83
CA SER A 199 -21.99 20.92 -27.96
C SER A 199 -21.04 22.04 -27.52
N ALA A 200 -19.96 22.28 -28.28
CA ALA A 200 -19.07 23.43 -28.06
C ALA A 200 -19.76 24.80 -28.19
N THR A 201 -20.92 24.87 -28.83
CA THR A 201 -21.72 26.12 -28.97
C THR A 201 -22.84 26.25 -27.93
N CYS A 202 -23.03 25.25 -27.07
CA CYS A 202 -24.05 25.23 -26.03
C CYS A 202 -23.51 25.85 -24.72
N ALA A 203 -23.98 27.05 -24.36
CA ALA A 203 -23.56 27.72 -23.11
C ALA A 203 -23.93 26.93 -21.83
N PRO A 204 -25.13 26.35 -21.69
CA PRO A 204 -25.47 25.50 -20.54
C PRO A 204 -24.54 24.27 -20.42
N CYS A 205 -24.07 23.75 -21.56
CA CYS A 205 -23.18 22.60 -21.58
C CYS A 205 -21.78 22.93 -21.03
N LYS A 206 -21.25 24.11 -21.38
CA LYS A 206 -19.95 24.61 -20.89
C LYS A 206 -19.93 24.77 -19.37
N MET A 207 -21.07 25.14 -18.77
CA MET A 207 -21.20 25.24 -17.32
C MET A 207 -21.01 23.91 -16.60
N LEU A 208 -21.29 22.77 -17.26
CA LEU A 208 -21.17 21.44 -16.68
C LEU A 208 -19.80 20.79 -16.90
N TYR A 209 -18.95 21.31 -17.79
CA TYR A 209 -17.64 20.71 -18.07
C TYR A 209 -16.77 20.55 -16.82
N PRO A 210 -16.59 21.57 -15.97
CA PRO A 210 -15.75 21.43 -14.78
C PRO A 210 -16.28 20.36 -13.82
N LEU A 211 -17.61 20.30 -13.62
CA LEU A 211 -18.24 19.31 -12.76
C LEU A 211 -18.11 17.90 -13.36
N TYR A 212 -18.29 17.75 -14.67
CA TYR A 212 -18.17 16.45 -15.33
C TYR A 212 -16.75 15.91 -15.30
N ASP A 213 -15.76 16.79 -15.49
CA ASP A 213 -14.33 16.46 -15.35
C ASP A 213 -14.01 16.08 -13.89
N GLN A 214 -14.51 16.84 -12.91
CA GLN A 214 -14.37 16.52 -11.49
C GLN A 214 -14.99 15.16 -11.14
N LEU A 215 -16.16 14.84 -11.67
CA LEU A 215 -16.81 13.54 -11.44
C LEU A 215 -16.03 12.39 -12.07
N ALA A 216 -15.35 12.63 -13.20
CA ALA A 216 -14.51 11.63 -13.85
C ALA A 216 -13.26 11.32 -13.02
N GLU A 217 -12.72 12.33 -12.34
CA GLU A 217 -11.63 12.16 -11.37
C GLU A 217 -12.13 11.50 -10.08
N GLU A 218 -13.26 11.95 -9.51
CA GLU A 218 -13.84 11.43 -8.27
C GLU A 218 -14.20 9.94 -8.36
N PHE A 219 -14.74 9.51 -9.51
CA PHE A 219 -15.17 8.13 -9.75
C PHE A 219 -14.20 7.34 -10.63
N ALA A 220 -12.93 7.74 -10.66
CA ALA A 220 -11.88 7.05 -11.39
C ALA A 220 -11.79 5.56 -11.02
N GLY A 221 -11.85 4.70 -12.04
CA GLY A 221 -11.89 3.23 -11.89
C GLY A 221 -13.28 2.66 -11.56
N LYS A 222 -14.18 3.46 -10.98
CA LYS A 222 -15.53 3.00 -10.59
C LYS A 222 -16.58 3.23 -11.67
N ALA A 223 -16.44 4.29 -12.48
CA ALA A 223 -17.33 4.63 -13.58
C ALA A 223 -16.56 5.18 -14.79
N THR A 224 -17.07 4.91 -15.98
CA THR A 224 -16.53 5.46 -17.23
C THR A 224 -17.33 6.70 -17.65
N LEU A 225 -16.75 7.89 -17.54
CA LEU A 225 -17.39 9.13 -18.00
C LEU A 225 -16.95 9.45 -19.42
N ILE A 226 -17.92 9.50 -20.32
CA ILE A 226 -17.76 9.66 -21.77
C ILE A 226 -18.40 10.99 -22.17
N LYS A 227 -17.76 11.72 -23.09
CA LYS A 227 -18.27 12.98 -23.65
C LYS A 227 -18.30 12.89 -25.16
N ILE A 228 -19.41 13.30 -25.75
CA ILE A 228 -19.64 13.28 -27.21
C ILE A 228 -20.12 14.67 -27.62
N ASP A 229 -19.28 15.39 -28.37
CA ASP A 229 -19.65 16.69 -28.94
C ASP A 229 -20.41 16.49 -30.25
N ILE A 230 -21.72 16.68 -30.21
CA ILE A 230 -22.60 16.44 -31.36
C ILE A 230 -22.40 17.46 -32.49
N ALA A 231 -21.71 18.58 -32.23
CA ALA A 231 -21.37 19.57 -33.25
C ALA A 231 -20.22 19.10 -34.14
N GLN A 232 -19.47 18.06 -33.74
CA GLN A 232 -18.45 17.47 -34.58
C GLN A 232 -19.08 16.57 -35.66
N PRO A 233 -18.74 16.75 -36.95
CA PRO A 233 -19.35 15.98 -38.04
C PRO A 233 -19.26 14.46 -37.84
N GLN A 234 -18.15 13.97 -37.30
CA GLN A 234 -17.89 12.54 -37.06
C GLN A 234 -18.82 11.95 -36.00
N ALA A 235 -19.20 12.74 -34.99
CA ALA A 235 -20.04 12.30 -33.87
C ALA A 235 -21.56 12.38 -34.15
N SER A 236 -21.96 13.02 -35.26
CA SER A 236 -23.36 13.24 -35.62
C SER A 236 -24.16 11.95 -35.83
N LEU A 237 -23.52 10.90 -36.37
CA LEU A 237 -24.10 9.57 -36.53
C LEU A 237 -24.41 8.92 -35.18
N VAL A 238 -23.50 9.04 -34.21
CA VAL A 238 -23.69 8.52 -32.85
C VAL A 238 -24.85 9.25 -32.18
N ALA A 239 -24.87 10.59 -32.24
CA ALA A 239 -25.97 11.39 -31.70
C ALA A 239 -27.33 11.00 -32.31
N SER A 240 -27.37 10.70 -33.61
CA SER A 240 -28.58 10.25 -34.32
C SER A 240 -29.05 8.87 -33.86
N GLN A 241 -28.13 7.91 -33.68
CA GLN A 241 -28.45 6.57 -33.16
C GLN A 241 -29.07 6.63 -31.77
N TYR A 242 -28.57 7.54 -30.93
CA TYR A 242 -29.12 7.78 -29.59
C TYR A 242 -30.33 8.72 -29.58
N SER A 243 -30.82 9.18 -30.74
CA SER A 243 -31.96 10.10 -30.88
C SER A 243 -31.80 11.38 -30.04
N ILE A 244 -30.61 11.97 -30.04
CA ILE A 244 -30.30 13.18 -29.27
C ILE A 244 -30.86 14.41 -30.01
N SER A 245 -31.88 15.03 -29.43
CA SER A 245 -32.54 16.24 -29.98
C SER A 245 -32.16 17.53 -29.26
N ALA A 246 -31.53 17.44 -28.07
CA ALA A 246 -31.13 18.57 -27.26
C ALA A 246 -29.81 18.31 -26.53
N THR A 247 -29.07 19.38 -26.24
CA THR A 247 -27.88 19.33 -25.38
C THR A 247 -28.04 20.34 -24.24
N PRO A 248 -27.55 20.05 -23.02
CA PRO A 248 -26.88 18.81 -22.61
C PRO A 248 -27.87 17.65 -22.42
N THR A 249 -27.50 16.44 -22.85
CA THR A 249 -28.23 15.20 -22.58
C THR A 249 -27.27 14.15 -22.04
N PHE A 250 -27.73 13.41 -21.04
CA PHE A 250 -26.97 12.36 -20.37
C PHE A 250 -27.69 11.02 -20.54
N VAL A 251 -26.92 9.96 -20.76
CA VAL A 251 -27.39 8.59 -20.82
C VAL A 251 -26.50 7.74 -19.94
N THR A 252 -27.07 7.00 -18.99
CA THR A 252 -26.34 6.13 -18.07
C THR A 252 -26.47 4.68 -18.50
N PHE A 253 -25.41 3.93 -18.27
CA PHE A 253 -25.35 2.50 -18.52
C PHE A 253 -24.91 1.81 -17.24
N LEU A 254 -25.67 0.82 -16.80
CA LEU A 254 -25.35 -0.04 -15.66
C LEU A 254 -25.17 -1.46 -16.19
N LYS A 255 -23.98 -2.05 -15.98
CA LYS A 255 -23.66 -3.42 -16.39
C LYS A 255 -24.00 -3.75 -17.85
N GLY A 256 -23.77 -2.78 -18.74
CA GLY A 256 -24.02 -2.91 -20.18
C GLY A 256 -25.44 -2.57 -20.64
N GLU A 257 -26.39 -2.33 -19.72
CA GLU A 257 -27.76 -1.94 -20.05
C GLU A 257 -27.98 -0.44 -19.82
N GLN A 258 -28.77 0.20 -20.68
CA GLN A 258 -29.15 1.60 -20.49
C GLN A 258 -30.06 1.71 -19.27
N GLU A 259 -29.64 2.49 -18.26
CA GLU A 259 -30.34 2.58 -16.97
C GLU A 259 -31.24 3.82 -16.92
N ASN A 260 -30.73 5.00 -17.28
CA ASN A 260 -31.47 6.26 -17.21
C ASN A 260 -31.04 7.23 -18.32
N ARG A 261 -31.89 8.24 -18.57
CA ARG A 261 -31.66 9.32 -19.55
C ARG A 261 -32.33 10.60 -19.08
N TRP A 262 -31.61 11.72 -19.14
CA TRP A 262 -32.18 13.03 -18.88
C TRP A 262 -31.48 14.14 -19.68
N SER A 263 -32.12 15.30 -19.76
CA SER A 263 -31.58 16.48 -20.43
C SER A 263 -31.68 17.70 -19.52
N GLY A 264 -30.83 18.70 -19.77
CA GLY A 264 -30.81 19.97 -19.03
C GLY A 264 -29.55 20.16 -18.17
N ALA A 265 -29.24 21.43 -17.89
CA ALA A 265 -28.03 21.82 -17.19
C ALA A 265 -28.23 21.97 -15.68
N ASP A 266 -28.58 20.87 -15.03
CA ASP A 266 -28.72 20.79 -13.57
C ASP A 266 -27.51 20.07 -12.96
N GLN A 267 -26.70 20.81 -12.22
CA GLN A 267 -25.50 20.29 -11.55
C GLN A 267 -25.84 19.30 -10.42
N ALA A 268 -26.92 19.55 -9.68
CA ALA A 268 -27.33 18.70 -8.56
C ALA A 268 -27.87 17.36 -9.08
N ALA A 269 -28.70 17.40 -10.12
CA ALA A 269 -29.20 16.19 -10.78
C ALA A 269 -28.05 15.38 -11.41
N LEU A 270 -27.09 16.03 -12.09
CA LEU A 270 -25.92 15.36 -12.64
C LEU A 270 -25.13 14.64 -11.53
N ARG A 271 -24.78 15.33 -10.45
CA ARG A 271 -24.01 14.73 -9.35
C ARG A 271 -24.77 13.59 -8.69
N GLY A 272 -26.05 13.79 -8.39
CA GLY A 272 -26.91 12.77 -7.74
C GLY A 272 -27.06 11.51 -8.59
N ASN A 273 -27.31 11.66 -9.90
CA ASN A 273 -27.48 10.51 -10.79
C ASN A 273 -26.18 9.74 -10.98
N VAL A 274 -25.02 10.42 -11.11
CA VAL A 274 -23.72 9.75 -11.21
C VAL A 274 -23.40 9.01 -9.91
N GLN A 275 -23.63 9.63 -8.75
CA GLN A 275 -23.44 8.98 -7.45
C GLN A 275 -24.33 7.75 -7.28
N LEU A 276 -25.61 7.86 -7.63
CA LEU A 276 -26.56 6.75 -7.56
C LEU A 276 -26.15 5.61 -8.49
N LEU A 277 -25.76 5.92 -9.73
CA LEU A 277 -25.30 4.93 -10.69
C LEU A 277 -24.07 4.17 -10.18
N VAL A 278 -23.08 4.88 -9.64
CA VAL A 278 -21.88 4.27 -9.04
C VAL A 278 -22.27 3.37 -7.87
N GLN A 279 -23.21 3.79 -7.02
CA GLN A 279 -23.70 2.98 -5.89
C GLN A 279 -24.47 1.75 -6.36
N MET A 280 -25.22 1.83 -7.47
CA MET A 280 -25.91 0.69 -8.07
C MET A 280 -24.92 -0.28 -8.74
N ALA A 281 -23.85 0.23 -9.34
CA ALA A 281 -22.78 -0.57 -9.93
C ALA A 281 -21.94 -1.28 -8.86
N HIS A 282 -21.67 -0.57 -7.76
CA HIS A 282 -20.82 -1.01 -6.65
C HIS A 282 -21.59 -0.89 -5.32
N PRO A 283 -22.58 -1.76 -5.07
CA PRO A 283 -23.32 -1.71 -3.82
C PRO A 283 -22.40 -1.93 -2.62
N SER A 284 -22.68 -1.22 -1.52
CA SER A 284 -21.99 -1.45 -0.24
C SER A 284 -22.07 -2.92 0.13
N HIS A 285 -20.94 -3.49 0.53
CA HIS A 285 -20.90 -4.89 0.92
C HIS A 285 -21.75 -5.07 2.19
N PRO A 286 -22.57 -6.12 2.32
CA PRO A 286 -23.45 -6.27 3.50
C PRO A 286 -22.70 -6.20 4.85
N HIS A 287 -21.46 -6.68 4.88
CA HIS A 287 -20.57 -6.57 6.03
C HIS A 287 -20.26 -5.13 6.48
N GLU A 288 -20.31 -4.12 5.60
CA GLU A 288 -20.07 -2.71 5.98
C GLU A 288 -21.17 -2.14 6.88
N LYS A 289 -22.35 -2.76 6.88
CA LYS A 289 -23.48 -2.37 7.75
C LYS A 289 -23.41 -3.01 9.13
N LEU A 290 -22.47 -3.93 9.35
CA LEU A 290 -22.32 -4.66 10.60
C LEU A 290 -21.36 -3.95 11.56
N ARG A 291 -21.50 -4.24 12.85
CA ARG A 291 -20.61 -3.69 13.88
C ARG A 291 -19.36 -4.54 14.03
N LEU A 292 -18.38 -4.31 13.15
CA LEU A 292 -17.13 -5.07 13.06
C LEU A 292 -15.88 -4.19 13.29
N PRO A 293 -15.67 -3.61 14.49
CA PRO A 293 -14.57 -2.68 14.74
C PRO A 293 -13.18 -3.27 14.47
N THR A 294 -12.98 -4.56 14.71
CA THR A 294 -11.69 -5.23 14.49
C THR A 294 -11.39 -5.34 13.00
N PHE A 295 -12.40 -5.68 12.20
CA PHE A 295 -12.25 -5.93 10.77
C PHE A 295 -12.43 -4.67 9.91
N ALA A 296 -13.11 -3.63 10.41
CA ALA A 296 -13.30 -2.37 9.69
C ALA A 296 -12.01 -1.54 9.56
N ASN A 297 -10.96 -1.85 10.32
CA ASN A 297 -9.69 -1.11 10.25
C ASN A 297 -8.94 -1.38 8.92
N PRO A 298 -8.70 -0.35 8.09
CA PRO A 298 -7.93 -0.50 6.85
C PRO A 298 -6.41 -0.61 7.10
N ASN A 299 -5.93 -0.16 8.27
CA ASN A 299 -4.50 -0.05 8.60
C ASN A 299 -3.92 -1.30 9.26
N SER A 300 -4.63 -2.42 9.25
CA SER A 300 -4.11 -3.69 9.76
C SER A 300 -2.84 -4.09 9.01
N LYS A 301 -1.80 -4.42 9.79
CA LYS A 301 -0.48 -4.85 9.33
C LYS A 301 -0.31 -6.36 9.54
N PRO A 302 0.52 -7.02 8.71
CA PRO A 302 0.86 -8.42 8.93
C PRO A 302 1.63 -8.60 10.24
N VAL A 303 1.48 -9.77 10.83
CA VAL A 303 2.21 -10.24 12.01
C VAL A 303 3.57 -10.78 11.57
N LEU A 304 4.64 -10.23 12.15
CA LEU A 304 6.03 -10.63 11.89
C LEU A 304 6.68 -11.14 13.18
N PHE A 305 7.56 -12.13 13.06
CA PHE A 305 8.29 -12.73 14.17
C PHE A 305 9.72 -12.20 14.23
N GLY A 306 9.89 -11.10 14.97
CA GLY A 306 11.12 -10.33 15.10
C GLY A 306 12.17 -10.83 16.11
N LYS A 307 11.78 -11.73 17.02
CA LYS A 307 12.62 -12.09 18.18
C LYS A 307 13.86 -12.87 17.74
N VAL A 308 15.06 -12.34 18.02
CA VAL A 308 16.33 -13.01 17.72
C VAL A 308 16.65 -14.04 18.80
N PRO A 309 16.99 -15.30 18.44
CA PRO A 309 17.38 -16.33 19.40
C PRO A 309 18.75 -16.03 20.04
N PRO A 310 19.07 -16.61 21.22
CA PRO A 310 20.42 -16.52 21.78
C PRO A 310 21.45 -17.17 20.84
N MET A 311 22.17 -16.34 20.09
CA MET A 311 22.98 -16.77 18.95
C MET A 311 24.02 -17.83 19.33
N GLN A 312 24.69 -17.65 20.47
CA GLN A 312 25.68 -18.61 20.99
C GLN A 312 25.08 -20.00 21.24
N LYS A 313 23.86 -20.08 21.78
CA LYS A 313 23.17 -21.35 22.03
C LYS A 313 22.70 -21.99 20.73
N LEU A 314 22.26 -21.18 19.77
CA LEU A 314 21.83 -21.65 18.46
C LEU A 314 23.01 -22.29 17.69
N MET A 315 24.17 -21.61 17.67
CA MET A 315 25.38 -22.14 17.03
C MET A 315 25.86 -23.44 17.68
N ALA A 316 25.84 -23.52 19.02
CA ALA A 316 26.21 -24.74 19.71
C ALA A 316 25.31 -25.93 19.35
N LYS A 317 24.00 -25.69 19.17
CA LYS A 317 23.04 -26.73 18.75
C LYS A 317 23.13 -27.10 17.27
N MET A 318 23.60 -26.19 16.42
CA MET A 318 23.80 -26.42 14.99
C MET A 318 24.95 -27.39 14.71
N GLY A 319 25.93 -27.44 15.63
CA GLY A 319 27.11 -28.30 15.51
C GLY A 319 28.25 -27.60 14.76
N ALA A 320 29.49 -27.89 15.19
CA ALA A 320 30.69 -27.17 14.74
C ALA A 320 30.95 -27.26 13.23
N GLU A 321 30.58 -28.36 12.58
CA GLU A 321 30.79 -28.55 11.14
C GLU A 321 29.99 -27.59 10.28
N ILE A 322 28.79 -27.23 10.73
CA ILE A 322 27.85 -26.38 10.00
C ILE A 322 27.99 -24.94 10.48
N SER A 323 28.15 -24.71 11.78
CA SER A 323 28.31 -23.35 12.33
C SER A 323 29.57 -22.65 11.83
N ASN A 324 30.62 -23.40 11.48
CA ASN A 324 31.88 -22.84 10.97
C ASN A 324 31.85 -22.54 9.45
N ARG A 325 30.74 -22.82 8.78
CA ARG A 325 30.57 -22.49 7.35
C ARG A 325 30.54 -20.96 7.16
N PRO A 326 31.19 -20.45 6.10
CA PRO A 326 31.23 -19.00 5.86
C PRO A 326 29.84 -18.42 5.65
N GLU A 327 28.90 -19.16 5.04
CA GLU A 327 27.52 -18.73 4.84
C GLU A 327 26.82 -18.43 6.18
N VAL A 328 26.95 -19.33 7.15
CA VAL A 328 26.36 -19.18 8.49
C VAL A 328 26.97 -17.99 9.24
N GLU A 329 28.28 -17.83 9.17
CA GLU A 329 28.98 -16.72 9.83
C GLU A 329 28.61 -15.36 9.22
N HIS A 330 28.48 -15.27 7.89
CA HIS A 330 28.00 -14.04 7.23
C HIS A 330 26.55 -13.72 7.62
N LEU A 331 25.68 -14.73 7.66
CA LEU A 331 24.28 -14.54 8.06
C LEU A 331 24.16 -14.10 9.52
N ARG A 332 24.98 -14.69 10.41
CA ARG A 332 25.06 -14.33 11.82
C ARG A 332 25.45 -12.87 11.99
N ARG A 333 26.54 -12.43 11.34
CA ARG A 333 27.01 -11.04 11.38
C ARG A 333 25.94 -10.08 10.86
N PHE A 334 25.35 -10.40 9.71
CA PHE A 334 24.27 -9.62 9.14
C PHE A 334 23.10 -9.41 10.13
N ILE A 335 22.65 -10.46 10.81
CA ILE A 335 21.58 -10.36 11.82
C ILE A 335 22.02 -9.54 13.04
N GLU A 336 23.25 -9.73 13.52
CA GLU A 336 23.81 -9.00 14.66
C GLU A 336 23.95 -7.49 14.36
N ASP A 337 24.44 -7.13 13.18
CA ASP A 337 24.63 -5.74 12.75
C ASP A 337 23.27 -5.04 12.57
N ARG A 338 22.30 -5.72 11.96
CA ARG A 338 20.93 -5.20 11.83
C ARG A 338 20.28 -4.93 13.19
N THR A 339 20.55 -5.78 14.19
CA THR A 339 19.96 -5.64 15.54
C THR A 339 20.57 -4.47 16.32
N LYS A 340 21.79 -4.03 15.97
CA LYS A 340 22.49 -2.90 16.61
C LYS A 340 22.11 -1.52 16.08
N GLY A 341 21.33 -1.42 14.99
CA GLY A 341 20.78 -0.15 14.49
C GLY A 341 21.34 0.32 13.14
N GLU A 342 22.31 -0.37 12.54
CA GLU A 342 22.86 -0.07 11.21
C GLU A 342 22.14 -0.85 10.10
N ALA A 343 20.81 -0.91 10.15
CA ALA A 343 20.02 -1.84 9.33
C ALA A 343 20.14 -1.60 7.80
N LEU A 344 20.33 -0.35 7.37
CA LEU A 344 20.45 0.01 5.95
C LEU A 344 21.86 -0.27 5.40
N ASP A 345 22.89 -0.13 6.25
CA ASP A 345 24.31 -0.27 5.88
C ASP A 345 24.84 -1.71 6.07
N ALA A 346 24.05 -2.59 6.69
CA ALA A 346 24.40 -3.99 6.88
C ALA A 346 24.64 -4.67 5.52
N VAL A 347 25.85 -5.20 5.35
CA VAL A 347 26.28 -5.89 4.12
C VAL A 347 25.48 -7.18 3.95
N LEU A 348 24.73 -7.27 2.85
CA LEU A 348 23.97 -8.46 2.52
C LEU A 348 24.91 -9.65 2.27
N PRO A 349 24.59 -10.85 2.79
CA PRO A 349 25.30 -12.06 2.39
C PRO A 349 25.13 -12.32 0.89
N ASN A 350 26.01 -13.14 0.31
CA ASN A 350 25.80 -13.59 -1.07
C ASN A 350 24.53 -14.46 -1.14
N MET A 351 23.45 -13.89 -1.70
CA MET A 351 22.13 -14.52 -1.70
C MET A 351 22.09 -15.82 -2.49
N GLY A 352 22.85 -15.94 -3.59
CA GLY A 352 22.89 -17.17 -4.39
C GLY A 352 23.59 -18.32 -3.68
N HIS A 353 24.71 -18.03 -2.99
CA HIS A 353 25.38 -19.02 -2.14
C HIS A 353 24.51 -19.38 -0.94
N MET A 354 23.82 -18.41 -0.33
CA MET A 354 22.88 -18.65 0.76
C MET A 354 21.73 -19.58 0.34
N ALA A 355 21.10 -19.33 -0.80
CA ALA A 355 20.03 -20.17 -1.34
C ALA A 355 20.51 -21.61 -1.56
N SER A 356 21.68 -21.78 -2.18
CA SER A 356 22.28 -23.09 -2.42
C SER A 356 22.60 -23.82 -1.11
N PHE A 357 23.14 -23.09 -0.12
CA PHE A 357 23.45 -23.62 1.20
C PHE A 357 22.21 -24.03 1.99
N LEU A 358 21.12 -23.26 1.93
CA LEU A 358 19.85 -23.61 2.57
C LEU A 358 19.26 -24.89 1.95
N GLN A 359 19.29 -25.01 0.62
CA GLN A 359 18.84 -26.23 -0.08
C GLN A 359 19.70 -27.46 0.29
N GLU A 360 21.03 -27.30 0.39
CA GLU A 360 21.93 -28.36 0.86
C GLU A 360 21.67 -28.72 2.32
N SER A 361 21.40 -27.73 3.17
CA SER A 361 21.16 -27.92 4.60
C SER A 361 19.90 -28.76 4.84
N VAL A 362 18.84 -28.49 4.09
CA VAL A 362 17.58 -29.25 4.18
C VAL A 362 17.77 -30.74 3.83
N THR A 363 18.71 -31.06 2.93
CA THR A 363 18.96 -32.45 2.51
C THR A 363 19.99 -33.18 3.35
N LYS A 364 20.98 -32.47 3.92
CA LYS A 364 22.12 -33.08 4.63
C LYS A 364 22.03 -33.01 6.15
N MET A 365 21.28 -32.05 6.71
CA MET A 365 21.21 -31.89 8.16
C MET A 365 20.23 -32.88 8.80
N PRO A 366 20.52 -33.37 10.02
CA PRO A 366 19.54 -34.07 10.83
C PRO A 366 18.31 -33.20 11.10
N ILE A 367 17.11 -33.81 11.09
CA ILE A 367 15.85 -33.09 11.27
C ILE A 367 15.78 -32.36 12.63
N ASP A 368 16.40 -32.94 13.66
CA ASP A 368 16.44 -32.39 15.02
C ASP A 368 17.26 -31.10 15.15
N THR A 369 18.20 -30.86 14.23
CA THR A 369 19.05 -29.66 14.23
C THR A 369 18.72 -28.71 13.10
N LEU A 370 17.91 -29.13 12.11
CA LEU A 370 17.50 -28.30 10.98
C LEU A 370 16.79 -27.01 11.41
N PHE A 371 16.08 -27.01 12.55
CA PHE A 371 15.44 -25.80 13.08
C PHE A 371 16.45 -24.67 13.29
N THR A 372 17.73 -24.97 13.56
CA THR A 372 18.75 -23.95 13.84
C THR A 372 19.04 -23.06 12.64
N ILE A 373 19.13 -23.64 11.44
CA ILE A 373 19.37 -22.87 10.21
C ILE A 373 18.09 -22.18 9.72
N VAL A 374 16.94 -22.83 9.88
CA VAL A 374 15.63 -22.23 9.56
C VAL A 374 15.36 -21.02 10.47
N ASP A 375 15.74 -21.07 11.75
CA ASP A 375 15.59 -19.95 12.68
C ASP A 375 16.50 -18.75 12.35
N LEU A 376 17.73 -19.01 11.86
CA LEU A 376 18.57 -17.95 11.30
C LEU A 376 17.93 -17.33 10.05
N PHE A 377 17.45 -18.18 9.14
CA PHE A 377 16.84 -17.72 7.91
C PHE A 377 15.57 -16.91 8.17
N ARG A 378 14.73 -17.34 9.11
CA ARG A 378 13.58 -16.58 9.65
C ARG A 378 13.99 -15.17 10.06
N CYS A 379 15.08 -15.02 10.81
CA CYS A 379 15.55 -13.71 11.28
C CYS A 379 16.02 -12.82 10.10
N ALA A 380 16.66 -13.42 9.11
CA ALA A 380 17.13 -12.73 7.92
C ALA A 380 15.98 -12.19 7.04
N LEU A 381 14.89 -12.97 6.89
CA LEU A 381 13.69 -12.59 6.11
C LEU A 381 12.95 -11.35 6.60
N LEU A 382 13.24 -10.87 7.82
CA LEU A 382 12.70 -9.60 8.29
C LEU A 382 13.31 -8.38 7.56
N ASP A 383 14.46 -8.55 6.88
CA ASP A 383 14.99 -7.54 5.98
C ASP A 383 14.28 -7.63 4.61
N PRO A 384 13.61 -6.57 4.14
CA PRO A 384 12.88 -6.60 2.88
C PRO A 384 13.75 -6.95 1.66
N ARG A 385 15.07 -6.70 1.69
CA ARG A 385 16.01 -7.04 0.60
C ARG A 385 16.23 -8.54 0.53
N VAL A 386 16.39 -9.19 1.68
CA VAL A 386 16.52 -10.65 1.76
C VAL A 386 15.20 -11.30 1.36
N SER A 387 14.09 -10.82 1.92
CA SER A 387 12.77 -11.37 1.60
C SER A 387 12.41 -11.14 0.13
N GLY A 388 12.73 -9.98 -0.45
CA GLY A 388 12.51 -9.70 -1.87
C GLY A 388 13.28 -10.66 -2.78
N TYR A 389 14.56 -10.94 -2.48
CA TYR A 389 15.35 -11.90 -3.26
C TYR A 389 14.71 -13.29 -3.34
N PHE A 390 14.23 -13.83 -2.21
CA PHE A 390 13.59 -15.15 -2.19
C PHE A 390 12.16 -15.12 -2.76
N ALA A 391 11.49 -13.96 -2.76
CA ALA A 391 10.22 -13.79 -3.48
C ALA A 391 10.44 -13.91 -4.99
N GLU A 392 11.54 -13.38 -5.52
CA GLU A 392 11.86 -13.40 -6.95
C GLU A 392 12.67 -14.65 -7.37
N GLU A 393 13.01 -15.54 -6.44
CA GLU A 393 13.72 -16.78 -6.76
C GLU A 393 12.89 -17.65 -7.71
N ALA A 394 13.50 -18.10 -8.82
CA ALA A 394 12.84 -18.95 -9.79
C ALA A 394 12.23 -20.21 -9.12
N SER A 395 10.92 -20.37 -9.24
CA SER A 395 10.13 -21.45 -8.61
C SER A 395 10.21 -21.51 -7.08
N HIS A 396 10.70 -20.45 -6.42
CA HIS A 396 10.83 -20.37 -4.95
C HIS A 396 11.52 -21.60 -4.33
N ARG A 397 12.48 -22.20 -5.04
CA ARG A 397 13.04 -23.53 -4.71
C ARG A 397 13.53 -23.63 -3.27
N THR A 398 14.15 -22.58 -2.74
CA THR A 398 14.71 -22.60 -1.39
C THR A 398 13.62 -22.69 -0.34
N VAL A 399 12.63 -21.80 -0.39
CA VAL A 399 11.56 -21.77 0.60
C VAL A 399 10.63 -22.98 0.47
N VAL A 400 10.33 -23.42 -0.75
CA VAL A 400 9.49 -24.61 -0.99
C VAL A 400 10.18 -25.89 -0.51
N SER A 401 11.51 -26.01 -0.69
CA SER A 401 12.26 -27.15 -0.17
C SER A 401 12.16 -27.27 1.36
N ILE A 402 12.25 -26.14 2.08
CA ILE A 402 12.10 -26.10 3.53
C ILE A 402 10.65 -26.49 3.92
N LEU A 403 9.66 -25.90 3.27
CA LEU A 403 8.24 -26.16 3.56
C LEU A 403 7.86 -27.63 3.32
N ASN A 404 8.26 -28.19 2.18
CA ASN A 404 7.98 -29.60 1.84
C ASN A 404 8.65 -30.55 2.82
N THR A 405 9.92 -30.31 3.17
CA THR A 405 10.64 -31.15 4.14
C THR A 405 9.92 -31.21 5.48
N VAL A 406 9.37 -30.09 5.96
CA VAL A 406 8.62 -30.03 7.22
C VAL A 406 7.24 -30.70 7.10
N ASN A 407 6.56 -30.54 5.96
CA ASN A 407 5.24 -31.10 5.70
C ASN A 407 5.25 -32.61 5.42
N GLU A 408 6.37 -33.15 4.94
CA GLU A 408 6.57 -34.57 4.65
C GLU A 408 6.90 -35.38 5.92
N GLN A 409 7.36 -34.74 6.99
CA GLN A 409 7.61 -35.43 8.26
C GLN A 409 6.30 -35.81 8.95
N SER A 410 6.11 -37.11 9.25
CA SER A 410 5.00 -37.60 10.07
C SER A 410 5.09 -37.10 11.52
N GLU A 411 6.29 -37.10 12.11
CA GLU A 411 6.58 -36.57 13.44
C GLU A 411 7.62 -35.45 13.34
N CYS A 412 7.18 -34.27 12.90
CA CYS A 412 8.07 -33.11 12.82
C CYS A 412 8.44 -32.62 14.23
N PRO A 413 9.73 -32.38 14.54
CA PRO A 413 10.13 -31.74 15.79
C PRO A 413 9.40 -30.41 16.01
N TYR A 414 8.88 -30.18 17.22
CA TYR A 414 8.14 -28.96 17.59
C TYR A 414 8.91 -27.69 17.24
N ALA A 415 10.20 -27.63 17.58
CA ALA A 415 11.04 -26.47 17.33
C ALA A 415 11.14 -26.15 15.83
N LEU A 416 11.26 -27.18 14.98
CA LEU A 416 11.34 -27.02 13.53
C LEU A 416 10.01 -26.51 12.96
N ARG A 417 8.88 -27.12 13.34
CA ARG A 417 7.56 -26.69 12.87
C ARG A 417 7.26 -25.24 13.25
N LEU A 418 7.54 -24.89 14.51
CA LEU A 418 7.33 -23.54 15.02
C LEU A 418 8.15 -22.50 14.25
N VAL A 419 9.47 -22.70 14.08
CA VAL A 419 10.30 -21.70 13.40
C VAL A 419 9.96 -21.59 11.92
N THR A 420 9.50 -22.67 11.27
CA THR A 420 9.04 -22.65 9.88
C THR A 420 7.74 -21.85 9.71
N LEU A 421 6.78 -21.96 10.64
CA LEU A 421 5.60 -21.09 10.65
C LEU A 421 5.97 -19.62 10.81
N GLN A 422 6.89 -19.34 11.74
CA GLN A 422 7.37 -17.97 11.99
C GLN A 422 8.18 -17.43 10.81
N MET A 423 8.95 -18.28 10.12
CA MET A 423 9.64 -17.97 8.86
C MET A 423 8.64 -17.56 7.78
N ALA A 424 7.58 -18.35 7.59
CA ALA A 424 6.54 -18.05 6.60
C ALA A 424 5.77 -16.76 6.94
N CYS A 425 5.57 -16.45 8.22
CA CYS A 425 5.01 -15.15 8.62
C CYS A 425 5.91 -13.98 8.21
N ASN A 426 7.24 -14.18 8.24
CA ASN A 426 8.20 -13.16 7.85
C ASN A 426 8.29 -12.92 6.33
N PHE A 427 7.68 -13.77 5.48
CA PHE A 427 7.52 -13.49 4.05
C PHE A 427 6.74 -12.19 3.81
N PHE A 428 5.89 -11.79 4.75
CA PHE A 428 5.10 -10.57 4.68
C PHE A 428 5.88 -9.30 5.10
N SER A 429 7.21 -9.39 5.27
CA SER A 429 8.07 -8.23 5.48
C SER A 429 8.22 -7.36 4.23
N THR A 430 7.91 -7.93 3.05
CA THR A 430 7.95 -7.30 1.73
C THR A 430 6.57 -7.38 1.05
N PRO A 431 6.21 -6.43 0.17
CA PRO A 431 4.99 -6.54 -0.64
C PRO A 431 5.06 -7.60 -1.74
N LEU A 432 6.24 -8.14 -2.09
CA LEU A 432 6.42 -9.07 -3.22
C LEU A 432 5.90 -10.48 -2.94
N PHE A 433 6.33 -11.08 -1.83
CA PHE A 433 5.95 -12.43 -1.42
C PHE A 433 4.43 -12.65 -1.30
N PRO A 434 3.66 -11.73 -0.68
CA PRO A 434 2.21 -11.89 -0.58
C PRO A 434 1.53 -12.08 -1.95
N ASP A 435 1.91 -11.30 -2.96
CA ASP A 435 1.34 -11.44 -4.30
C ASP A 435 1.73 -12.79 -4.94
N GLU A 436 2.95 -13.28 -4.72
CA GLU A 436 3.40 -14.61 -5.17
C GLU A 436 2.69 -15.76 -4.46
N ILE A 437 2.46 -15.65 -3.14
CA ILE A 437 1.69 -16.64 -2.37
C ILE A 437 0.25 -16.75 -2.91
N LEU A 438 -0.35 -15.63 -3.31
CA LEU A 438 -1.71 -15.65 -3.88
C LEU A 438 -1.73 -16.24 -5.29
N ARG A 439 -0.72 -15.96 -6.12
CA ARG A 439 -0.67 -16.40 -7.54
C ARG A 439 -0.20 -17.84 -7.73
N ASN A 440 0.86 -18.23 -7.02
CA ASN A 440 1.63 -19.42 -7.35
C ASN A 440 1.25 -20.61 -6.46
N GLU A 441 0.55 -21.58 -7.03
CA GLU A 441 0.13 -22.81 -6.34
C GLU A 441 1.33 -23.58 -5.75
N HIS A 442 2.48 -23.58 -6.43
CA HIS A 442 3.67 -24.30 -5.97
C HIS A 442 4.20 -23.76 -4.63
N LEU A 443 4.00 -22.48 -4.35
CA LEU A 443 4.34 -21.85 -3.08
C LEU A 443 3.17 -21.92 -2.09
N ARG A 444 1.94 -21.72 -2.58
CA ARG A 444 0.72 -21.66 -1.76
C ARG A 444 0.38 -23.00 -1.12
N ALA A 445 0.37 -24.09 -1.88
CA ALA A 445 -0.08 -25.40 -1.38
C ALA A 445 0.77 -25.91 -0.19
N PRO A 446 2.12 -25.82 -0.19
CA PRO A 446 2.91 -26.15 0.99
C PRO A 446 2.62 -25.25 2.20
N ILE A 447 2.28 -23.97 1.99
CA ILE A 447 1.92 -23.05 3.07
C ILE A 447 0.56 -23.41 3.66
N THR A 448 -0.45 -23.66 2.81
CA THR A 448 -1.78 -24.12 3.21
C THR A 448 -1.69 -25.39 4.05
N ARG A 449 -0.93 -26.38 3.57
CA ARG A 449 -0.68 -27.63 4.30
C ARG A 449 0.07 -27.43 5.62
N LEU A 450 1.02 -26.51 5.66
CA LEU A 450 1.75 -26.20 6.90
C LEU A 450 0.78 -25.61 7.95
N ILE A 451 -0.14 -24.74 7.55
CA ILE A 451 -1.15 -24.16 8.45
C ILE A 451 -2.09 -25.24 8.96
N SER A 452 -2.71 -26.03 8.07
CA SER A 452 -3.71 -27.03 8.43
C SER A 452 -3.14 -28.09 9.36
N THR A 453 -1.97 -28.65 9.03
CA THR A 453 -1.30 -29.66 9.88
C THR A 453 -0.78 -29.10 11.21
N SER A 454 -0.52 -27.79 11.29
CA SER A 454 -0.07 -27.12 12.52
C SER A 454 -1.23 -26.80 13.47
N PHE A 455 -2.45 -26.69 12.97
CA PHE A 455 -3.64 -26.56 13.82
C PHE A 455 -3.97 -27.83 14.59
N LEU A 456 -3.63 -29.00 14.03
CA LEU A 456 -3.82 -30.31 14.65
C LEU A 456 -2.80 -30.63 15.76
N ASP A 457 -1.83 -29.74 16.03
CA ASP A 457 -0.85 -29.92 17.11
C ASP A 457 -1.47 -29.57 18.47
N ASP A 458 -2.15 -30.54 19.09
CA ASP A 458 -2.79 -30.38 20.41
C ASP A 458 -1.80 -30.04 21.53
N GLY A 459 -0.57 -30.56 21.42
CA GLY A 459 0.46 -30.46 22.45
C GLY A 459 1.07 -29.06 22.62
N HIS A 460 1.03 -28.22 21.58
CA HIS A 460 1.76 -26.96 21.58
C HIS A 460 0.92 -25.77 21.09
N SER A 461 0.41 -24.98 22.03
CA SER A 461 -0.36 -23.76 21.72
C SER A 461 0.41 -22.75 20.87
N ASN A 462 1.73 -22.66 21.02
CA ASN A 462 2.56 -21.72 20.26
C ASN A 462 2.58 -22.05 18.76
N THR A 463 2.52 -23.34 18.41
CA THR A 463 2.39 -23.78 17.01
C THR A 463 1.08 -23.25 16.42
N ARG A 464 -0.03 -23.41 17.17
CA ARG A 464 -1.35 -22.92 16.76
C ARG A 464 -1.42 -21.39 16.68
N VAL A 465 -0.76 -20.66 17.59
CA VAL A 465 -0.63 -19.18 17.52
C VAL A 465 0.13 -18.75 16.27
N ALA A 466 1.25 -19.40 15.95
CA ALA A 466 2.03 -19.09 14.76
C ALA A 466 1.28 -19.43 13.46
N ALA A 467 0.57 -20.56 13.42
CA ALA A 467 -0.31 -20.93 12.30
C ALA A 467 -1.45 -19.93 12.11
N SER A 468 -2.08 -19.49 13.20
CA SER A 468 -3.11 -18.45 13.17
C SER A 468 -2.58 -17.13 12.63
N SER A 469 -1.36 -16.75 13.02
CA SER A 469 -0.69 -15.53 12.55
C SER A 469 -0.39 -15.59 11.05
N LEU A 470 0.05 -16.76 10.56
CA LEU A 470 0.30 -16.97 9.14
C LEU A 470 -1.00 -16.90 8.31
N LEU A 471 -2.05 -17.57 8.79
CA LEU A 471 -3.36 -17.51 8.15
C LEU A 471 -3.93 -16.08 8.16
N PHE A 472 -3.78 -15.36 9.27
CA PHE A 472 -4.15 -13.95 9.37
C PHE A 472 -3.46 -13.10 8.31
N ASN A 473 -2.15 -13.29 8.08
CA ASN A 473 -1.41 -12.53 7.06
C ASN A 473 -1.92 -12.81 5.64
N ILE A 474 -2.20 -14.07 5.33
CA ILE A 474 -2.77 -14.49 4.05
C ILE A 474 -4.15 -13.89 3.87
N ALA A 475 -5.03 -14.04 4.86
CA ALA A 475 -6.41 -13.53 4.85
C ALA A 475 -6.45 -12.00 4.71
N LEU A 476 -5.55 -11.29 5.40
CA LEU A 476 -5.43 -9.84 5.30
C LEU A 476 -5.02 -9.38 3.89
N THR A 477 -4.12 -10.14 3.24
CA THR A 477 -3.66 -9.84 1.88
C THR A 477 -4.75 -10.10 0.86
N ASP A 478 -5.40 -11.25 0.95
CA ASP A 478 -6.52 -11.61 0.08
C ASP A 478 -7.69 -10.63 0.23
N ARG A 479 -8.01 -10.20 1.45
CA ARG A 479 -9.00 -9.14 1.68
C ARG A 479 -8.64 -7.84 0.95
N LYS A 480 -7.38 -7.40 1.05
CA LYS A 480 -6.92 -6.19 0.35
C LYS A 480 -7.05 -6.34 -1.17
N SER A 481 -6.89 -7.56 -1.66
CA SER A 481 -7.13 -7.90 -3.06
C SER A 481 -8.62 -7.81 -3.42
N ARG A 482 -9.53 -8.38 -2.61
CA ARG A 482 -10.99 -8.25 -2.84
C ARG A 482 -11.50 -6.81 -2.80
N LEU A 483 -10.86 -5.94 -2.03
CA LEU A 483 -11.18 -4.50 -1.96
C LEU A 483 -10.55 -3.69 -3.12
N GLY A 484 -9.62 -4.25 -3.89
CA GLY A 484 -8.89 -3.57 -4.96
C GLY A 484 -9.01 -4.28 -6.30
N GLU A 485 -9.49 -3.61 -7.33
CA GLU A 485 -9.89 -4.19 -8.64
C GLU A 485 -8.79 -4.91 -9.47
N ALA A 486 -7.55 -5.08 -8.99
CA ALA A 486 -6.43 -5.54 -9.84
C ALA A 486 -5.37 -6.44 -9.18
N LYS A 487 -5.62 -7.01 -8.00
CA LYS A 487 -4.66 -7.90 -7.33
C LYS A 487 -5.07 -9.38 -7.44
N PRO A 488 -4.11 -10.32 -7.38
CA PRO A 488 -4.43 -11.75 -7.32
C PRO A 488 -5.22 -12.06 -6.05
N SER A 489 -6.24 -12.92 -6.14
CA SER A 489 -7.01 -13.39 -4.99
C SER A 489 -6.73 -14.88 -4.75
N LEU A 490 -7.02 -15.36 -3.54
CA LEU A 490 -6.98 -16.78 -3.23
C LEU A 490 -8.02 -17.54 -4.06
N PRO A 491 -7.67 -18.68 -4.65
CA PRO A 491 -8.66 -19.59 -5.23
C PRO A 491 -9.63 -20.13 -4.18
N ASP A 492 -10.86 -20.45 -4.61
CA ASP A 492 -11.92 -20.92 -3.73
C ASP A 492 -11.55 -22.23 -3.00
N GLU A 493 -10.84 -23.15 -3.66
CA GLU A 493 -10.37 -24.40 -3.05
C GLU A 493 -9.47 -24.17 -1.82
N ASP A 494 -8.50 -23.27 -1.95
CA ASP A 494 -7.60 -22.90 -0.85
C ASP A 494 -8.34 -22.15 0.27
N LEU A 495 -9.28 -21.27 -0.09
CA LEU A 495 -10.13 -20.57 0.88
C LEU A 495 -10.96 -21.55 1.72
N ILE A 496 -11.55 -22.55 1.06
CA ILE A 496 -12.35 -23.61 1.69
C ILE A 496 -11.48 -24.45 2.62
N GLU A 497 -10.31 -24.89 2.18
CA GLU A 497 -9.39 -25.71 3.00
C GLU A 497 -8.96 -24.96 4.26
N LEU A 498 -8.52 -23.70 4.10
CA LEU A 498 -8.07 -22.87 5.22
C LEU A 498 -9.21 -22.55 6.19
N ALA A 499 -10.41 -22.28 5.67
CA ALA A 499 -11.59 -22.00 6.49
C ALA A 499 -12.06 -23.23 7.27
N ALA A 500 -12.11 -24.40 6.64
CA ALA A 500 -12.43 -25.66 7.32
C ALA A 500 -11.41 -25.96 8.42
N SER A 501 -10.12 -25.83 8.09
CA SER A 501 -9.01 -26.09 9.02
C SER A 501 -9.08 -25.18 10.26
N VAL A 502 -9.34 -23.87 10.09
CA VAL A 502 -9.41 -22.96 11.23
C VAL A 502 -10.70 -23.14 12.05
N VAL A 503 -11.83 -23.49 11.42
CA VAL A 503 -13.08 -23.77 12.14
C VAL A 503 -12.93 -25.04 13.00
N GLU A 504 -12.31 -26.09 12.47
CA GLU A 504 -11.99 -27.30 13.22
C GLU A 504 -11.02 -27.00 14.38
N ALA A 505 -9.98 -26.21 14.13
CA ALA A 505 -9.03 -25.78 15.16
C ALA A 505 -9.71 -25.00 16.29
N ILE A 506 -10.62 -24.08 15.93
CA ILE A 506 -11.44 -23.34 16.91
C ILE A 506 -12.25 -24.34 17.73
N ALA A 507 -12.91 -25.31 17.09
CA ALA A 507 -13.73 -26.32 17.77
C ALA A 507 -12.92 -27.11 18.81
N GLN A 508 -11.65 -27.42 18.55
CA GLN A 508 -10.77 -28.18 19.43
C GLN A 508 -10.09 -27.33 20.52
N GLU A 509 -9.97 -26.01 20.35
CA GLU A 509 -9.23 -25.17 21.31
C GLU A 509 -9.98 -24.98 22.64
N GLU A 510 -9.40 -25.46 23.74
CA GLU A 510 -9.98 -25.36 25.09
C GLU A 510 -9.09 -24.66 26.11
N ALA A 511 -7.80 -24.47 25.83
CA ALA A 511 -6.82 -24.04 26.82
C ALA A 511 -6.21 -22.66 26.53
N SER A 512 -5.85 -22.39 25.29
CA SER A 512 -5.09 -21.19 24.92
C SER A 512 -5.99 -20.09 24.37
N ALA A 513 -6.20 -19.05 25.17
CA ALA A 513 -6.92 -17.85 24.75
C ALA A 513 -6.20 -17.13 23.60
N GLU A 514 -4.87 -17.11 23.60
CA GLU A 514 -4.06 -16.46 22.55
C GLU A 514 -4.21 -17.18 21.21
N ALA A 515 -4.20 -18.52 21.21
CA ALA A 515 -4.44 -19.32 20.00
C ALA A 515 -5.86 -19.07 19.46
N LEU A 516 -6.87 -19.12 20.33
CA LEU A 516 -8.25 -18.84 19.94
C LEU A 516 -8.42 -17.43 19.36
N GLN A 517 -7.84 -16.41 20.00
CA GLN A 517 -7.89 -15.03 19.52
C GLN A 517 -7.27 -14.90 18.11
N GLY A 518 -6.13 -15.56 17.89
CA GLY A 518 -5.48 -15.62 16.58
C GLY A 518 -6.38 -16.29 15.53
N MET A 519 -6.96 -17.45 15.83
CA MET A 519 -7.83 -18.18 14.92
C MET A 519 -9.09 -17.38 14.56
N LEU A 520 -9.73 -16.74 15.54
CA LEU A 520 -10.92 -15.90 15.32
C LEU A 520 -10.59 -14.68 14.46
N SER A 521 -9.45 -14.04 14.70
CA SER A 521 -8.97 -12.93 13.86
C SER A 521 -8.74 -13.38 12.42
N ALA A 522 -8.06 -14.51 12.24
CA ALA A 522 -7.78 -15.08 10.92
C ALA A 522 -9.06 -15.45 10.17
N LEU A 523 -9.97 -16.19 10.80
CA LEU A 523 -11.29 -16.54 10.24
C LEU A 523 -12.10 -15.28 9.89
N GLY A 524 -12.11 -14.29 10.78
CA GLY A 524 -12.85 -13.06 10.53
C GLY A 524 -12.32 -12.28 9.32
N HIS A 525 -11.00 -12.24 9.11
CA HIS A 525 -10.42 -11.64 7.92
C HIS A 525 -10.66 -12.44 6.64
N LEU A 526 -10.76 -13.78 6.72
CA LEU A 526 -11.15 -14.62 5.58
C LEU A 526 -12.58 -14.31 5.14
N VAL A 527 -13.50 -14.22 6.09
CA VAL A 527 -14.94 -14.05 5.83
C VAL A 527 -15.31 -12.61 5.48
N TYR A 528 -14.65 -11.61 6.07
CA TYR A 528 -14.97 -10.22 5.82
C TYR A 528 -14.74 -9.84 4.34
N PHE A 529 -15.73 -9.19 3.74
CA PHE A 529 -15.85 -8.97 2.28
C PHE A 529 -15.81 -10.23 1.39
N THR A 530 -16.25 -11.40 1.89
CA THR A 530 -16.46 -12.58 1.03
C THR A 530 -17.81 -12.55 0.31
N ASN A 531 -17.92 -13.26 -0.81
CA ASN A 531 -19.18 -13.44 -1.52
C ASN A 531 -20.15 -14.29 -0.66
N LEU A 532 -21.28 -13.70 -0.26
CA LEU A 532 -22.28 -14.35 0.59
C LEU A 532 -23.04 -15.51 -0.08
N GLN A 533 -22.97 -15.58 -1.41
CA GLN A 533 -23.51 -16.67 -2.22
C GLN A 533 -22.40 -17.56 -2.80
N GLY A 534 -21.15 -17.38 -2.34
CA GLY A 534 -20.00 -18.19 -2.78
C GLY A 534 -19.82 -19.45 -1.94
N GLU A 535 -18.96 -20.35 -2.42
CA GLU A 535 -18.72 -21.66 -1.82
C GLU A 535 -18.21 -21.58 -0.37
N LEU A 536 -17.40 -20.58 -0.04
CA LEU A 536 -16.94 -20.34 1.33
C LEU A 536 -18.10 -20.08 2.30
N ALA A 537 -19.10 -19.29 1.89
CA ALA A 537 -20.25 -18.99 2.75
C ALA A 537 -21.11 -20.25 2.98
N ASP A 538 -21.26 -21.07 1.94
CA ASP A 538 -22.00 -22.34 2.03
C ASP A 538 -21.29 -23.36 2.92
N LEU A 539 -19.97 -23.48 2.81
CA LEU A 539 -19.16 -24.30 3.69
C LEU A 539 -19.32 -23.89 5.16
N LEU A 540 -19.18 -22.60 5.47
CA LEU A 540 -19.25 -22.10 6.85
C LEU A 540 -20.62 -22.33 7.48
N ARG A 541 -21.70 -22.27 6.67
CA ARG A 541 -23.04 -22.67 7.11
C ARG A 541 -23.14 -24.17 7.35
N ALA A 542 -22.59 -24.99 6.44
CA ALA A 542 -22.61 -26.45 6.54
C ALA A 542 -21.83 -26.97 7.76
N LEU A 543 -20.73 -26.31 8.12
CA LEU A 543 -19.91 -26.64 9.30
C LEU A 543 -20.46 -26.10 10.62
N ASP A 544 -21.60 -25.39 10.61
CA ASP A 544 -22.11 -24.63 11.78
C ASP A 544 -21.00 -23.79 12.45
N ALA A 545 -20.29 -23.01 11.63
CA ALA A 545 -19.18 -22.18 12.12
C ALA A 545 -19.66 -21.14 13.16
N GLU A 546 -20.89 -20.61 13.01
CA GLU A 546 -21.52 -19.73 14.00
C GLU A 546 -21.65 -20.43 15.36
N GLY A 547 -22.28 -21.61 15.39
CA GLY A 547 -22.46 -22.39 16.63
C GLY A 547 -21.11 -22.75 17.26
N THR A 548 -20.15 -23.17 16.44
CA THR A 548 -18.79 -23.53 16.86
C THR A 548 -18.08 -22.37 17.55
N VAL A 549 -18.09 -21.17 16.95
CA VAL A 549 -17.47 -19.98 17.54
C VAL A 549 -18.20 -19.57 18.82
N LEU A 550 -19.53 -19.52 18.81
CA LEU A 550 -20.31 -19.08 19.98
C LEU A 550 -20.20 -20.03 21.18
N ALA A 551 -20.00 -21.33 20.95
CA ALA A 551 -19.77 -22.30 22.01
C ALA A 551 -18.53 -21.96 22.86
N LYS A 552 -17.52 -21.31 22.28
CA LYS A 552 -16.28 -20.92 22.97
C LYS A 552 -16.48 -19.84 24.04
N LYS A 553 -17.62 -19.14 24.04
CA LYS A 553 -17.96 -18.19 25.11
C LYS A 553 -18.01 -18.82 26.51
N LYS A 554 -18.29 -20.13 26.59
CA LYS A 554 -18.30 -20.86 27.87
C LYS A 554 -16.88 -21.03 28.44
N ALA A 555 -15.93 -21.41 27.60
CA ALA A 555 -14.53 -21.61 27.98
C ALA A 555 -13.75 -20.28 28.08
N PHE A 556 -14.08 -19.31 27.23
CA PHE A 556 -13.38 -18.04 27.09
C PHE A 556 -14.33 -16.83 27.22
N PRO A 557 -14.88 -16.55 28.41
CA PRO A 557 -15.91 -15.53 28.59
C PRO A 557 -15.43 -14.09 28.37
N LYS A 558 -14.11 -13.86 28.41
CA LYS A 558 -13.49 -12.53 28.21
C LYS A 558 -13.13 -12.24 26.76
N GLU A 559 -13.23 -13.22 25.86
CA GLU A 559 -12.84 -13.05 24.47
C GLU A 559 -13.93 -12.31 23.68
N ALA A 560 -13.67 -11.04 23.35
CA ALA A 560 -14.63 -10.18 22.66
C ALA A 560 -14.85 -10.64 21.21
N LEU A 561 -13.82 -11.21 20.57
CA LEU A 561 -13.89 -11.67 19.18
C LEU A 561 -14.89 -12.81 18.99
N VAL A 562 -15.18 -13.61 20.02
CA VAL A 562 -16.22 -14.66 19.93
C VAL A 562 -17.57 -14.05 19.57
N THR A 563 -17.91 -12.90 20.16
CA THR A 563 -19.19 -12.25 19.87
C THR A 563 -19.16 -11.49 18.55
N GLU A 564 -18.05 -10.82 18.22
CA GLU A 564 -17.90 -10.09 16.95
C GLU A 564 -17.90 -11.04 15.74
N VAL A 565 -17.10 -12.12 15.78
CA VAL A 565 -17.03 -13.11 14.70
C VAL A 565 -18.27 -13.99 14.67
N GLY A 566 -18.68 -14.54 15.81
CA GLY A 566 -19.83 -15.45 15.88
C GLY A 566 -21.15 -14.76 15.58
N SER A 567 -21.56 -13.80 16.41
CA SER A 567 -22.90 -13.20 16.31
C SER A 567 -23.05 -12.19 15.19
N GLU A 568 -22.04 -11.35 14.95
CA GLU A 568 -22.13 -10.30 13.92
C GLU A 568 -21.70 -10.82 12.55
N LEU A 569 -20.44 -11.26 12.39
CA LEU A 569 -19.91 -11.61 11.08
C LEU A 569 -20.53 -12.89 10.51
N LEU A 570 -20.49 -14.00 11.23
CA LEU A 570 -21.07 -15.26 10.77
C LEU A 570 -22.60 -15.21 10.89
N GLY A 571 -23.11 -14.84 12.07
CA GLY A 571 -24.54 -14.90 12.37
C GLY A 571 -25.39 -13.90 11.62
N LYS A 572 -25.01 -12.61 11.51
CA LYS A 572 -25.76 -11.63 10.71
C LYS A 572 -25.21 -11.49 9.30
N GLY A 573 -23.90 -11.60 9.12
CA GLY A 573 -23.23 -11.37 7.83
C GLY A 573 -23.38 -12.51 6.84
N LEU A 574 -23.44 -13.77 7.28
CA LEU A 574 -23.64 -14.93 6.40
C LEU A 574 -25.09 -15.44 6.34
N ARG A 575 -26.07 -14.75 6.98
CA ARG A 575 -27.48 -15.09 6.81
C ARG A 575 -27.85 -15.02 5.34
N ALA A 576 -28.46 -16.09 4.84
CA ALA A 576 -29.02 -16.08 3.49
C ALA A 576 -30.03 -14.91 3.39
N PRO A 577 -29.98 -14.11 2.31
CA PRO A 577 -30.86 -12.97 2.11
C PRO A 577 -32.34 -13.34 2.07
#